data_AF-A0A952D444-F1
#
_entry.id   AF-A0A952D444-F1
#
_cell.length_a   1.000
_cell.length_b   1.000
_cell.length_c   1.000
_cell.angle_alpha   90.00
_cell.angle_beta   90.00
_cell.angle_gamma   90.00
#
_symmetry.space_group_name_H-M   'P 1'
#
loop_
_entity.id
_entity.type
_entity.pdbx_description
1 polymer ?
#
loop_
_entity_poly.entity_id
_entity_poly.type
_entity_poly.pdbx_seq_one_letter_code
_entity_poly.pdbx_strand_id
1 'polypeptide(L)'
;ELVARPSLLNPLCYAGSLAIGLLAGRMGDRISLGFMAETERQVESHLARHLDRLPPSDTRSRAIVAAMQEDEARHGEHARRLGGVELPAPAQWAMRAASKVMTTTAHYI
;
A
#
# COMPACT_ATOMS: atom_id res chain seq x y z
N GLU A 1 -1.43 -14.26 -27.68
CA GLU A 1 -2.42 -13.97 -26.62
C GLU A 1 -2.11 -14.86 -25.44
N LEU A 2 -1.83 -14.28 -24.27
CA LEU A 2 -1.53 -15.07 -23.07
C LEU A 2 -2.84 -15.68 -22.56
N VAL A 3 -2.97 -17.00 -22.70
CA VAL A 3 -4.03 -17.81 -22.08
C VAL A 3 -3.75 -17.89 -20.57
N ALA A 4 -3.83 -16.75 -19.89
CA ALA A 4 -3.82 -16.69 -18.45
C ALA A 4 -5.22 -17.06 -17.97
N ARG A 5 -5.36 -18.21 -17.31
CA ARG A 5 -6.61 -18.57 -16.63
C ARG A 5 -6.95 -17.44 -15.66
N PRO A 6 -8.15 -16.82 -15.73
CA PRO A 6 -8.53 -15.80 -14.76
C PRO A 6 -8.43 -16.41 -13.37
N SER A 7 -7.56 -15.84 -12.54
CA SER A 7 -7.38 -16.31 -11.17
C SER A 7 -8.73 -16.29 -10.46
N LEU A 8 -9.13 -17.42 -9.87
CA LEU A 8 -10.34 -17.52 -9.05
C LEU A 8 -10.31 -16.55 -7.85
N LEU A 9 -9.15 -15.99 -7.53
CA LEU A 9 -8.98 -14.95 -6.51
C LEU A 9 -9.38 -13.56 -7.00
N ASN A 10 -9.44 -13.29 -8.32
CA ASN A 10 -9.80 -11.95 -8.82
C ASN A 10 -11.19 -11.49 -8.37
N PRO A 11 -12.26 -12.29 -8.52
CA PRO A 11 -13.59 -11.89 -8.05
C PRO A 11 -13.64 -11.68 -6.54
N LEU A 12 -12.93 -12.52 -5.77
CA LEU A 12 -12.87 -12.42 -4.31
C LEU A 12 -12.11 -11.16 -3.87
N CYS A 13 -10.97 -10.87 -4.49
CA CYS A 13 -10.20 -9.66 -4.24
C CYS A 13 -10.97 -8.40 -4.63
N TYR A 14 -11.67 -8.40 -5.76
CA TYR A 14 -12.52 -7.28 -6.19
C TYR A 14 -13.69 -7.05 -5.25
N ALA A 15 -14.38 -8.11 -4.83
CA ALA A 15 -15.48 -8.00 -3.88
C ALA A 15 -14.99 -7.52 -2.50
N GLY A 16 -13.83 -8.01 -2.06
CA GLY A 16 -13.19 -7.58 -0.81
C GLY A 16 -12.77 -6.11 -0.84
N SER A 17 -12.10 -5.66 -1.91
CA SER A 17 -11.68 -4.27 -2.05
C SER A 17 -12.88 -3.33 -2.16
N LEU A 18 -13.94 -3.72 -2.88
CA LEU A 18 -15.18 -2.96 -2.99
C LEU A 18 -15.89 -2.83 -1.64
N ALA A 19 -15.99 -3.91 -0.87
CA ALA A 19 -16.62 -3.89 0.45
C ALA A 19 -15.85 -2.98 1.42
N ILE A 20 -14.51 -3.06 1.43
CA ILE A 20 -13.64 -2.18 2.23
C ILE A 20 -13.81 -0.72 1.80
N GLY A 21 -13.83 -0.44 0.49
CA GLY A 21 -14.02 0.91 -0.05
C GLY A 21 -15.38 1.52 0.32
N LEU A 22 -16.46 0.73 0.25
CA LEU A 22 -17.80 1.15 0.66
C LEU A 22 -17.89 1.44 2.16
N LEU A 23 -17.28 0.59 3.00
CA LEU A 23 -17.22 0.80 4.44
C LEU A 23 -16.40 2.04 4.79
N ALA A 24 -15.21 2.20 4.20
CA ALA A 24 -14.34 3.35 4.43
C ALA A 24 -14.99 4.67 3.95
N GLY A 25 -15.62 4.66 2.76
CA GLY A 25 -16.35 5.81 2.23
C GLY A 25 -17.54 6.22 3.10
N ARG A 26 -18.23 5.26 3.74
CA ARG A 26 -19.30 5.56 4.70
C ARG A 26 -18.79 6.07 6.05
N MET A 27 -17.53 5.84 6.39
CA MET A 27 -16.91 6.28 7.63
C MET A 27 -16.39 7.73 7.57
N GLY A 28 -16.43 8.38 6.40
CA GLY A 28 -16.19 9.82 6.20
C GLY A 28 -14.75 10.19 5.85
N ASP A 29 -14.57 11.41 5.32
CA ASP A 29 -13.31 11.89 4.70
C ASP A 29 -12.08 11.74 5.59
N ARG A 30 -12.23 11.96 6.90
CA ARG A 30 -11.13 11.82 7.86
C ARG A 30 -10.60 10.38 7.98
N ILE A 31 -11.48 9.39 7.89
CA ILE A 31 -11.09 7.97 7.94
C ILE A 31 -10.47 7.54 6.60
N SER A 32 -11.00 8.05 5.48
CA SER A 32 -10.39 7.86 4.16
C SER A 32 -8.97 8.42 4.08
N LEU A 33 -8.77 9.66 4.56
CA LEU A 33 -7.44 10.28 4.68
C LEU A 33 -6.52 9.50 5.64
N GLY A 34 -7.06 8.96 6.73
CA GLY A 34 -6.33 8.06 7.64
C GLY A 34 -5.87 6.76 6.97
N PHE A 35 -6.73 6.17 6.14
CA PHE A 35 -6.42 4.98 5.35
C PHE A 35 -5.35 5.26 4.29
N MET A 36 -5.44 6.39 3.60
CA MET A 36 -4.40 6.84 2.67
C MET A 36 -3.08 7.01 3.40
N ALA A 37 -3.05 7.73 4.52
CA ALA A 37 -1.85 7.94 5.33
C ALA A 37 -1.18 6.63 5.77
N GLU A 38 -1.96 5.64 6.21
CA GLU A 38 -1.42 4.33 6.61
C GLU A 38 -0.95 3.51 5.41
N THR A 39 -1.62 3.64 4.25
CA THR A 39 -1.17 2.99 3.01
C THR A 39 0.17 3.55 2.58
N GLU A 40 0.33 4.88 2.54
CA GLU A 40 1.60 5.52 2.18
C GLU A 40 2.73 5.09 3.12
N ARG A 41 2.46 4.97 4.42
CA ARG A 41 3.46 4.50 5.38
C ARG A 41 3.88 3.05 5.15
N GLN A 42 2.96 2.21 4.65
CA GLN A 42 3.30 0.84 4.25
C GLN A 42 4.11 0.80 2.95
N VAL A 43 3.83 1.69 1.99
CA VAL A 43 4.61 1.85 0.76
C VAL A 43 6.02 2.34 1.09
N GLU A 44 6.15 3.34 1.95
CA GLU A 44 7.45 3.83 2.43
C GLU A 44 8.29 2.70 3.04
N SER A 45 7.70 1.88 3.93
CA SER A 45 8.38 0.72 4.50
C SER A 45 8.75 -0.33 3.43
N HIS A 46 7.91 -0.49 2.41
CA HIS A 46 8.21 -1.39 1.30
C HIS A 46 9.39 -0.88 0.46
N LEU A 47 9.42 0.42 0.14
CA LEU A 47 10.51 1.08 -0.59
C LEU A 47 11.83 1.00 0.18
N ALA A 48 11.81 1.20 1.51
CA ALA A 48 12.99 1.01 2.35
C ALA A 48 13.57 -0.41 2.24
N ARG A 49 12.72 -1.44 2.36
CA ARG A 49 13.16 -2.84 2.14
C ARG A 49 13.64 -3.09 0.72
N HIS A 50 13.06 -2.43 -0.27
CA HIS A 50 13.48 -2.56 -1.66
C HIS A 50 14.87 -1.94 -1.87
N LEU A 51 15.12 -0.78 -1.26
CA LEU A 51 16.43 -0.11 -1.27
C LEU A 51 17.53 -0.98 -0.64
N ASP A 52 17.21 -1.69 0.44
CA ASP A 52 18.13 -2.66 1.09
C ASP A 52 18.46 -3.87 0.22
N ARG A 53 17.56 -4.26 -0.70
CA ARG A 53 17.75 -5.39 -1.62
C ARG A 53 18.50 -5.01 -2.90
N LEU A 54 18.54 -3.73 -3.25
CA LEU A 54 19.20 -3.27 -4.45
C LEU A 54 20.74 -3.37 -4.31
N PRO A 55 21.46 -3.82 -5.35
CA PRO A 55 22.91 -3.84 -5.34
C PRO A 55 23.48 -2.44 -5.05
N PRO A 56 24.53 -2.30 -4.22
CA PRO A 56 25.15 -1.00 -3.94
C PRO A 56 25.69 -0.30 -5.20
N SER A 57 26.05 -1.09 -6.22
CA SER A 57 26.54 -0.61 -7.51
C SER A 57 25.45 -0.04 -8.42
N ASP A 58 24.16 -0.30 -8.14
CA ASP A 58 23.05 0.26 -8.91
C ASP A 58 22.61 1.60 -8.32
N THR A 59 23.50 2.59 -8.42
CA THR A 59 23.27 3.94 -7.90
C THR A 59 22.07 4.62 -8.55
N ARG A 60 21.76 4.30 -9.81
CA ARG A 60 20.62 4.87 -10.53
C ARG A 60 19.30 4.40 -9.94
N SER A 61 19.09 3.09 -9.81
CA SER A 61 17.86 2.55 -9.24
C SER A 61 17.69 2.96 -7.78
N ARG A 62 18.78 2.97 -7.00
CA ARG A 62 18.75 3.43 -5.61
C ARG A 62 18.34 4.91 -5.48
N ALA A 63 18.82 5.78 -6.36
CA ALA A 63 18.43 7.19 -6.36
C ALA A 63 16.94 7.39 -6.67
N ILE A 64 16.40 6.61 -7.61
CA ILE A 64 14.96 6.65 -7.95
C ILE A 64 14.12 6.18 -6.76
N VAL A 65 14.46 5.04 -6.16
CA VAL A 65 13.71 4.48 -5.03
C VAL A 65 13.77 5.37 -3.80
N ALA A 66 14.91 6.01 -3.54
CA ALA A 66 15.05 7.01 -2.47
C ALA A 66 14.14 8.23 -2.70
N ALA A 67 14.11 8.76 -3.93
CA ALA A 67 13.24 9.88 -4.28
C ALA A 67 11.74 9.51 -4.15
N MET A 68 11.36 8.29 -4.56
CA MET A 68 10.00 7.78 -4.36
C MET A 68 9.66 7.68 -2.88
N GLN A 69 10.57 7.18 -2.04
CA GLN A 69 10.35 7.05 -0.60
C GLN A 69 10.05 8.41 0.05
N GLU A 70 10.79 9.46 -0.33
CA GLU A 70 10.55 10.82 0.15
C GLU A 70 9.19 11.38 -0.30
N ASP A 71 8.76 11.04 -1.51
CA ASP A 71 7.47 11.49 -2.04
C ASP A 71 6.29 10.85 -1.29
N GLU A 72 6.35 9.53 -1.05
CA GLU A 72 5.29 8.84 -0.30
C GLU A 72 5.25 9.26 1.18
N ALA A 73 6.40 9.54 1.79
CA ALA A 73 6.45 10.15 3.12
C ALA A 73 5.73 11.51 3.14
N ARG A 74 5.89 12.33 2.08
CA ARG A 74 5.19 13.61 1.93
C ARG A 74 3.69 13.41 1.72
N HIS A 75 3.26 12.42 0.94
CA HIS A 75 1.85 12.08 0.76
C HIS A 75 1.19 11.67 2.07
N GLY A 76 1.84 10.81 2.86
CA GLY A 76 1.36 10.39 4.17
C GLY A 76 1.20 11.57 5.14
N GLU A 77 2.18 12.45 5.19
CA GLU A 77 2.12 13.67 6.01
C GLU A 77 1.05 14.65 5.53
N HIS A 78 0.84 14.77 4.22
CA HIS A 78 -0.23 15.59 3.67
C HIS A 78 -1.61 15.06 4.05
N ALA A 79 -1.82 13.75 3.96
CA ALA A 79 -3.05 13.08 4.37
C ALA A 79 -3.37 13.31 5.87
N ARG A 80 -2.35 13.25 6.74
CA ARG A 80 -2.49 13.58 8.17
C ARG A 80 -2.83 15.05 8.38
N ARG A 81 -2.16 15.97 7.68
CA ARG A 81 -2.42 17.41 7.78
C ARG A 81 -3.83 17.81 7.33
N LEU A 82 -4.40 17.10 6.35
CA LEU A 82 -5.78 17.30 5.89
C LEU A 82 -6.85 16.76 6.87
N GLY A 83 -6.44 16.24 8.03
CA GLY A 83 -7.34 15.74 9.07
C GLY A 83 -7.54 14.23 9.04
N GLY A 84 -6.64 13.49 8.40
CA GLY A 84 -6.59 12.03 8.48
C GLY A 84 -6.47 11.54 9.92
N VAL A 85 -7.42 10.72 10.36
CA VAL A 85 -7.36 10.11 11.70
C VAL A 85 -6.44 8.92 11.69
N GLU A 86 -5.71 8.72 12.78
CA GLU A 86 -4.90 7.52 12.94
C GLU A 86 -5.83 6.30 13.07
N LEU A 87 -5.69 5.35 12.15
CA LEU A 87 -6.54 4.17 12.14
C LEU A 87 -6.30 3.33 13.40
N PRO A 88 -7.33 2.68 13.97
CA PRO A 88 -7.15 1.80 15.12
C PRO A 88 -6.22 0.63 14.76
N ALA A 89 -5.43 0.15 15.72
CA ALA A 89 -4.43 -0.88 15.48
C ALA A 89 -4.96 -2.12 14.71
N PRO A 90 -6.17 -2.68 14.99
CA PRO A 90 -6.71 -3.79 14.22
C PRO A 90 -6.82 -3.52 12.71
N ALA A 91 -7.18 -2.29 12.32
CA ALA A 91 -7.28 -1.90 10.92
C ALA A 91 -5.90 -1.81 10.27
N GLN A 92 -4.91 -1.23 10.95
CA GLN A 92 -3.53 -1.19 10.47
C GLN A 92 -2.97 -2.61 10.27
N TRP A 93 -3.22 -3.52 11.22
CA TRP A 93 -2.83 -4.93 11.11
C TRP A 93 -3.48 -5.64 9.92
N ALA A 94 -4.78 -5.42 9.70
CA ALA A 94 -5.49 -5.98 8.55
C ALA A 94 -4.91 -5.48 7.22
N MET A 95 -4.62 -4.18 7.12
CA MET A 95 -3.97 -3.60 5.93
C MET A 95 -2.58 -4.19 5.69
N ARG A 96 -1.76 -4.33 6.73
CA ARG A 96 -0.44 -4.97 6.62
C ARG A 96 -0.52 -6.42 6.16
N ALA A 97 -1.50 -7.17 6.68
CA ALA A 97 -1.72 -8.55 6.26
C ALA A 97 -2.11 -8.62 4.77
N ALA A 98 -3.03 -7.75 4.33
CA ALA A 98 -3.42 -7.65 2.92
C ALA A 98 -2.25 -7.27 2.02
N SER A 99 -1.45 -6.27 2.41
CA SER A 99 -0.24 -5.85 1.69
C SER A 99 0.79 -6.98 1.56
N LYS A 100 0.98 -7.76 2.64
CA LYS A 100 1.87 -8.93 2.63
C LYS A 100 1.35 -10.04 1.69
N VAL A 101 0.05 -10.30 1.69
CA VAL A 101 -0.55 -11.26 0.75
C VAL A 101 -0.33 -10.82 -0.69
N MET A 102 -0.56 -9.53 -1.00
CA MET A 102 -0.37 -8.99 -2.35
C MET A 102 1.08 -9.10 -2.83
N THR A 103 2.03 -8.64 -2.01
CA THR A 103 3.46 -8.69 -2.34
C THR A 103 4.00 -10.11 -2.44
N THR A 104 3.52 -11.04 -1.60
CA THR A 104 3.93 -12.45 -1.67
C THR A 104 3.33 -13.12 -2.89
N THR A 105 2.04 -12.89 -3.17
CA THR A 105 1.36 -13.45 -4.34
C THR A 105 2.03 -13.00 -5.64
N ALA A 106 2.42 -11.72 -5.74
CA ALA A 106 3.14 -11.19 -6.91
C ALA A 106 4.53 -11.81 -7.13
N HIS A 107 5.13 -12.45 -6.11
CA HIS A 107 6.39 -13.20 -6.26
C HIS A 107 6.19 -14.65 -6.71
N TYR A 108 5.00 -15.22 -6.53
CA TYR A 108 4.72 -16.65 -6.79
C TYR A 108 3.89 -16.89 -8.06
N ILE A 109 3.29 -15.86 -8.65
CA ILE A 109 2.62 -15.90 -9.96
C ILE A 109 3.57 -15.31 -11.01
#